data_AF-A0A1B9NEC3-F1
#
_entry.id   AF-A0A1B9NEC3-F1
#
_cell.length_a   1.000
_cell.length_b   1.000
_cell.length_c   1.000
_cell.angle_alpha   90.00
_cell.angle_beta   90.00
_cell.angle_gamma   90.00
#
_symmetry.space_group_name_H-M   'P 1'
#
loop_
_entity.id
_entity.type
_entity.pdbx_description
1 polymer ?
#
loop_
_entity_poly.entity_id
_entity_poly.type
_entity_poly.pdbx_seq_one_letter_code
_entity_poly.pdbx_strand_id
1 'polypeptide(L)'
;MKVSNILICTFVAILVTSCAKKNLPLKNNEPISETEQLSLLKQQTETNDPYVVDAKNQLIRFVGDKNFDNYIIKQGILNCKGDNNLSSCVLNFYLNELYKLKYHVQLKKVVEENQAEHNMELSKIKATENNIKSYCQYSADFVAAIYTKDNAKITQYFRPQFRMSEQDISSLKAKITKDDYSYFLINENPSILQEMKVDYVEKCLDDPKNNIINYFNIFR
;
A
#
# COMPACT_ATOMS: atom_id res chain seq x y z
N MET A 1 31.87 -21.90 36.69
CA MET A 1 32.40 -23.13 37.33
C MET A 1 31.37 -23.59 38.37
N LYS A 2 31.01 -24.90 38.36
CA LYS A 2 30.12 -25.63 39.30
C LYS A 2 28.61 -25.32 39.11
N VAL A 3 27.77 -26.16 38.47
CA VAL A 3 27.40 -27.58 38.65
C VAL A 3 26.77 -27.87 40.03
N SER A 4 25.47 -28.15 40.04
CA SER A 4 24.82 -29.26 40.78
C SER A 4 23.32 -29.27 40.43
N ASN A 5 22.85 -30.30 39.74
CA ASN A 5 22.32 -31.57 40.25
C ASN A 5 20.93 -31.44 40.87
N ILE A 6 19.94 -32.06 40.23
CA ILE A 6 19.06 -33.05 40.86
C ILE A 6 18.67 -34.08 39.79
N LEU A 7 19.06 -35.31 40.08
CA LEU A 7 18.64 -36.57 39.47
C LEU A 7 17.13 -36.81 39.65
N ILE A 8 16.53 -37.67 38.82
CA ILE A 8 15.96 -38.95 39.27
C ILE A 8 15.60 -39.79 38.04
N CYS A 9 16.15 -41.00 38.04
CA CYS A 9 15.88 -42.10 37.14
C CYS A 9 14.46 -42.66 37.31
N THR A 10 13.89 -43.24 36.26
CA THR A 10 13.28 -44.58 36.35
C THR A 10 13.35 -45.29 35.00
N PHE A 11 14.00 -46.44 35.03
CA PHE A 11 13.99 -47.47 34.01
C PHE A 11 12.65 -48.21 34.02
N VAL A 12 12.11 -48.55 32.85
CA VAL A 12 11.48 -49.87 32.63
C VAL A 12 11.89 -50.38 31.25
N ALA A 13 12.50 -51.57 31.27
CA ALA A 13 12.93 -52.32 30.11
C ALA A 13 11.75 -53.03 29.45
N ILE A 14 11.71 -53.05 28.11
CA ILE A 14 11.09 -54.14 27.35
C ILE A 14 12.03 -54.49 26.17
N LEU A 15 12.90 -55.49 26.40
CA LEU A 15 13.36 -56.44 25.38
C LEU A 15 12.29 -57.56 25.40
N VAL A 16 11.86 -58.25 24.35
CA VAL A 16 12.46 -58.77 23.12
C VAL A 16 11.25 -59.03 22.17
N THR A 17 11.37 -58.97 20.85
CA THR A 17 11.53 -60.19 20.03
C THR A 17 11.70 -59.79 18.56
N SER A 18 12.62 -60.49 17.91
CA SER A 18 12.95 -60.43 16.49
C SER A 18 11.74 -60.69 15.59
N CYS A 19 11.49 -59.77 14.66
CA CYS A 19 11.04 -60.10 13.31
C CYS A 19 11.88 -59.29 12.33
N ALA A 20 12.93 -59.91 11.79
CA ALA A 20 13.60 -59.41 10.61
C ALA A 20 12.58 -59.30 9.46
N LYS A 21 12.21 -58.07 9.10
CA LYS A 21 11.53 -57.75 7.84
C LYS A 21 12.24 -56.56 7.21
N LYS A 22 12.97 -56.87 6.13
CA LYS A 22 13.51 -56.01 5.06
C LYS A 22 13.86 -54.57 5.47
N ASN A 23 15.17 -54.28 5.41
CA ASN A 23 15.68 -52.92 5.24
C ASN A 23 14.97 -52.23 4.06
N LEU A 24 13.94 -51.43 4.37
CA LEU A 24 13.56 -50.32 3.51
C LEU A 24 14.69 -49.30 3.64
N PRO A 25 15.13 -48.67 2.53
CA PRO A 25 16.20 -47.68 2.60
C PRO A 25 15.78 -46.59 3.59
N LEU A 26 16.69 -46.20 4.47
CA LEU A 26 16.55 -44.98 5.27
C LEU A 26 16.16 -43.87 4.29
N LYS A 27 14.90 -43.45 4.36
CA LYS A 27 14.42 -42.30 3.61
C LYS A 27 15.15 -41.12 4.21
N ASN A 28 15.98 -40.45 3.41
CA ASN A 28 16.61 -39.20 3.78
C ASN A 28 15.53 -38.28 4.37
N ASN A 29 15.72 -37.85 5.62
CA ASN A 29 14.92 -36.80 6.24
C ASN A 29 15.30 -35.44 5.65
N GLU A 30 15.26 -35.32 4.32
CA GLU A 30 15.25 -34.02 3.68
C GLU A 30 13.83 -33.44 3.81
N PRO A 31 13.67 -32.19 4.28
CA PRO A 31 12.38 -31.55 4.31
C PRO A 31 11.86 -31.45 2.86
N ILE A 32 10.73 -32.12 2.60
CA ILE A 32 10.06 -32.09 1.29
C ILE A 32 9.79 -30.63 0.93
N SER A 33 10.19 -30.21 -0.27
CA SER A 33 10.00 -28.83 -0.72
C SER A 33 8.52 -28.45 -0.85
N GLU A 34 8.16 -27.18 -0.70
CA GLU A 34 6.77 -26.72 -0.84
C GLU A 34 6.15 -27.10 -2.19
N THR A 35 6.95 -27.10 -3.26
CA THR A 35 6.52 -27.50 -4.62
C THR A 35 6.20 -28.99 -4.70
N GLU A 36 7.00 -29.85 -4.07
CA GLU A 36 6.72 -31.29 -4.00
C GLU A 36 5.50 -31.58 -3.13
N GLN A 37 5.33 -30.85 -2.02
CA GLN A 37 4.14 -30.95 -1.18
C GLN A 37 2.87 -30.54 -1.93
N LEU A 38 2.94 -29.46 -2.71
CA LEU A 38 1.84 -29.02 -3.57
C LEU A 38 1.51 -30.07 -4.63
N SER A 39 2.52 -30.64 -5.28
CA SER A 39 2.33 -31.65 -6.33
C SER A 39 1.58 -32.88 -5.79
N LEU A 40 1.96 -33.36 -4.60
CA LEU A 40 1.28 -34.46 -3.92
C LEU A 40 -0.16 -34.10 -3.54
N LEU A 41 -0.37 -32.90 -2.99
CA LEU A 41 -1.70 -32.41 -2.61
C LEU A 41 -2.64 -32.39 -3.82
N LYS A 42 -2.17 -31.86 -4.96
CA LYS A 42 -2.92 -31.82 -6.21
C LYS A 42 -3.21 -33.22 -6.76
N GLN A 43 -2.23 -34.12 -6.74
CA GLN A 43 -2.43 -35.49 -7.20
C GLN A 43 -3.55 -36.19 -6.40
N GLN A 44 -3.64 -35.93 -5.09
CA GLN A 44 -4.63 -36.54 -4.21
C GLN A 44 -6.04 -35.94 -4.37
N THR A 45 -6.15 -34.66 -4.69
CA THR A 45 -7.45 -33.95 -4.70
C THR A 45 -7.98 -33.64 -6.09
N GLU A 46 -7.12 -33.43 -7.09
CA GLU A 46 -7.52 -32.97 -8.42
C GLU A 46 -7.70 -34.11 -9.44
N THR A 47 -7.21 -35.32 -9.15
CA THR A 47 -7.28 -36.44 -10.10
C THR A 47 -8.69 -37.02 -10.22
N ASN A 48 -9.50 -36.96 -9.14
CA ASN A 48 -10.79 -37.65 -9.06
C ASN A 48 -11.96 -36.77 -8.59
N ASP A 49 -11.75 -35.47 -8.35
CA ASP A 49 -12.80 -34.56 -7.90
C ASP A 49 -13.06 -33.46 -8.95
N PRO A 50 -14.14 -33.57 -9.75
CA PRO A 50 -14.44 -32.62 -10.80
C PRO A 50 -14.76 -31.21 -10.25
N TYR A 51 -15.23 -31.09 -9.00
CA TYR A 51 -15.53 -29.80 -8.39
C TYR A 51 -14.25 -29.05 -8.03
N VAL A 52 -13.24 -29.77 -7.51
CA VAL A 52 -11.92 -29.19 -7.23
C VAL A 52 -11.27 -28.69 -8.52
N VAL A 53 -11.32 -29.50 -9.59
CA VAL A 53 -10.76 -29.13 -10.90
C VAL A 53 -11.46 -27.92 -11.51
N ASP A 54 -12.79 -27.86 -11.42
CA ASP A 54 -13.55 -26.70 -11.91
C ASP A 54 -13.19 -25.43 -11.14
N ALA A 55 -13.19 -25.46 -9.80
CA ALA A 55 -12.82 -24.32 -8.97
C ALA A 55 -11.40 -23.83 -9.24
N LYS A 56 -10.44 -24.76 -9.41
CA LYS A 56 -9.07 -24.46 -9.84
C LYS A 56 -9.05 -23.73 -11.18
N ASN A 57 -9.73 -24.27 -12.19
CA ASN A 57 -9.74 -23.70 -13.54
C ASN A 57 -10.35 -22.30 -13.56
N GLN A 58 -11.37 -22.06 -12.74
CA GLN A 58 -11.93 -20.72 -12.55
C GLN A 58 -10.92 -19.76 -11.91
N LEU A 59 -10.21 -20.19 -10.86
CA LEU A 59 -9.18 -19.37 -10.20
C LEU A 59 -7.98 -19.08 -11.13
N ILE A 60 -7.56 -20.06 -11.93
CA ILE A 60 -6.48 -19.90 -12.93
C ILE A 60 -6.80 -18.76 -13.91
N ARG A 61 -8.07 -18.56 -14.30
CA ARG A 61 -8.44 -17.46 -15.21
C ARG A 61 -8.16 -16.07 -14.63
N PHE A 62 -8.12 -15.93 -13.31
CA PHE A 62 -7.79 -14.67 -12.64
C PHE A 62 -6.29 -14.50 -12.38
N VAL A 63 -5.62 -15.58 -11.98
CA VAL A 63 -4.21 -15.54 -11.55
C VAL A 63 -3.23 -15.69 -12.72
N GLY A 64 -3.65 -16.42 -13.77
CA GLY A 64 -2.81 -16.86 -14.87
C GLY A 64 -2.04 -18.13 -14.55
N ASP A 65 -2.02 -19.07 -15.50
CA ASP A 65 -1.48 -20.42 -15.33
C ASP A 65 -0.01 -20.43 -14.87
N LYS A 66 0.84 -19.57 -15.47
CA LYS A 66 2.27 -19.47 -15.13
C LYS A 66 2.55 -19.06 -13.68
N ASN A 67 1.63 -18.36 -13.03
CA ASN A 67 1.79 -17.83 -11.68
C ASN A 67 0.97 -18.59 -10.64
N PHE A 68 0.15 -19.55 -11.07
CA PHE A 68 -0.88 -20.16 -10.25
C PHE A 68 -0.31 -20.86 -9.02
N ASP A 69 0.71 -21.70 -9.20
CA ASP A 69 1.29 -22.52 -8.12
C ASP A 69 1.96 -21.66 -7.04
N ASN A 70 2.70 -20.64 -7.46
CA ASN A 70 3.30 -19.69 -6.53
C ASN A 70 2.22 -18.89 -5.77
N TYR A 71 1.17 -18.47 -6.47
CA TYR A 71 0.04 -17.77 -5.84
C TYR A 71 -0.62 -18.61 -4.76
N ILE A 72 -1.02 -19.85 -5.08
CA ILE A 72 -1.77 -20.70 -4.13
C ILE A 72 -0.90 -21.16 -2.95
N ILE A 73 0.41 -21.36 -3.15
CA ILE A 73 1.35 -21.61 -2.05
C ILE A 73 1.39 -20.40 -1.12
N LYS A 74 1.58 -19.20 -1.68
CA LYS A 74 1.62 -17.95 -0.90
C LYS A 74 0.33 -17.69 -0.13
N GLN A 75 -0.82 -18.06 -0.69
CA GLN A 75 -2.11 -17.94 -0.03
C GLN A 75 -2.41 -19.08 0.97
N GLY A 76 -1.52 -20.08 1.06
CA GLY A 76 -1.55 -21.08 2.11
C GLY A 76 -2.32 -22.34 1.78
N ILE A 77 -2.38 -22.77 0.51
CA ILE A 77 -3.03 -24.05 0.14
C ILE A 77 -2.44 -25.26 0.88
N LEU A 78 -1.15 -25.19 1.25
CA LEU A 78 -0.46 -26.23 2.00
C LEU A 78 -1.02 -26.42 3.42
N ASN A 79 -1.82 -25.48 3.94
CA ASN A 79 -2.52 -25.64 5.22
C ASN A 79 -3.59 -26.72 5.17
N CYS A 80 -4.03 -27.15 3.99
CA CYS A 80 -4.93 -28.30 3.84
C CYS A 80 -4.24 -29.64 4.12
N LYS A 81 -2.91 -29.66 4.18
CA LYS A 81 -2.16 -30.89 4.45
C LYS A 81 -2.48 -31.42 5.86
N GLY A 82 -2.99 -32.64 5.92
CA GLY A 82 -3.41 -33.26 7.19
C GLY A 82 -4.85 -32.98 7.57
N ASP A 83 -5.62 -32.30 6.71
CA ASP A 83 -7.07 -32.22 6.87
C ASP A 83 -7.70 -33.61 6.66
N ASN A 84 -8.68 -33.95 7.51
CA ASN A 84 -9.39 -35.22 7.46
C ASN A 84 -10.22 -35.38 6.17
N ASN A 85 -10.57 -34.26 5.52
CA ASN A 85 -11.25 -34.19 4.23
C ASN A 85 -10.49 -33.25 3.28
N LEU A 86 -9.37 -33.78 2.77
CA LEU A 86 -8.42 -33.06 1.92
C LEU A 86 -9.06 -32.38 0.70
N SER A 87 -9.96 -33.08 -0.02
CA SER A 87 -10.62 -32.52 -1.21
C SER A 87 -11.54 -31.36 -0.86
N SER A 88 -12.29 -31.45 0.25
CA SER A 88 -13.14 -30.36 0.73
C SER A 88 -12.32 -29.13 1.13
N CYS A 89 -11.19 -29.32 1.81
CA CYS A 89 -10.31 -28.22 2.17
C CYS A 89 -9.76 -27.50 0.93
N VAL A 90 -9.25 -28.26 -0.05
CA VAL A 90 -8.71 -27.69 -1.30
C VAL A 90 -9.80 -27.00 -2.14
N LEU A 91 -11.00 -27.59 -2.22
CA LEU A 91 -12.14 -26.96 -2.89
C LEU A 91 -12.50 -25.62 -2.24
N ASN A 92 -12.65 -25.60 -0.92
CA ASN A 92 -12.96 -24.38 -0.18
C ASN A 92 -11.86 -23.32 -0.34
N PHE A 93 -10.61 -23.73 -0.35
CA PHE A 93 -9.48 -22.85 -0.63
C PHE A 93 -9.62 -22.18 -2.01
N TYR A 94 -9.81 -22.97 -3.08
CA TYR A 94 -9.93 -22.42 -4.44
C TYR A 94 -11.14 -21.50 -4.60
N LEU A 95 -12.30 -21.87 -4.05
CA LEU A 95 -13.50 -21.04 -4.10
C LEU A 95 -13.31 -19.73 -3.33
N ASN A 96 -12.75 -19.77 -2.12
CA ASN A 96 -12.52 -18.57 -1.32
C ASN A 96 -11.58 -17.59 -2.02
N GLU A 97 -10.47 -18.07 -2.59
CA GLU A 97 -9.54 -17.23 -3.33
C GLU A 97 -10.18 -16.65 -4.60
N LEU A 98 -10.99 -17.44 -5.30
CA LEU A 98 -11.74 -16.98 -6.47
C LEU A 98 -12.71 -15.84 -6.09
N TYR A 99 -13.48 -16.01 -5.01
CA TYR A 99 -14.42 -14.98 -4.55
C TYR A 99 -13.70 -13.69 -4.13
N LYS A 100 -12.56 -13.78 -3.43
CA LYS A 100 -11.74 -12.61 -3.07
C LYS A 100 -11.30 -11.84 -4.31
N LEU A 101 -10.72 -12.53 -5.30
CA LEU A 101 -10.25 -11.89 -6.53
C LEU A 101 -11.39 -11.28 -7.33
N LYS A 102 -12.52 -11.99 -7.47
CA LYS A 102 -13.70 -11.47 -8.16
C LYS A 102 -14.23 -10.20 -7.50
N TYR A 103 -14.30 -10.17 -6.17
CA TYR A 103 -14.73 -8.98 -5.43
C TYR A 103 -13.76 -7.81 -5.58
N HIS A 104 -12.45 -8.07 -5.51
CA HIS A 104 -11.43 -7.04 -5.76
C HIS A 104 -11.54 -6.43 -7.15
N VAL A 105 -11.76 -7.24 -8.19
CA VAL A 105 -11.94 -6.75 -9.56
C VAL A 105 -13.20 -5.87 -9.68
N GLN A 106 -14.31 -6.28 -9.07
CA GLN A 106 -15.55 -5.50 -9.07
C GLN A 106 -15.38 -4.15 -8.36
N LEU A 107 -14.77 -4.15 -7.17
CA LEU A 107 -14.49 -2.90 -6.45
C LEU A 107 -13.56 -1.99 -7.23
N LYS A 108 -12.48 -2.53 -7.80
CA LYS A 108 -11.55 -1.76 -8.63
C LYS A 108 -12.27 -1.11 -9.80
N LYS A 109 -13.13 -1.84 -10.50
CA LYS A 109 -13.94 -1.32 -11.60
C LYS A 109 -14.83 -0.15 -11.16
N VAL A 110 -15.55 -0.29 -10.05
CA VAL A 110 -16.42 0.78 -9.52
C VAL A 110 -15.59 2.03 -9.16
N VAL A 111 -14.42 1.85 -8.56
CA VAL A 111 -13.52 2.96 -8.22
C VAL A 111 -13.01 3.66 -9.49
N GLU A 112 -12.60 2.90 -10.51
CA GLU A 112 -12.13 3.44 -11.78
C GLU A 112 -13.24 4.17 -12.55
N GLU A 113 -14.46 3.63 -12.56
CA GLU A 113 -15.64 4.28 -13.15
C GLU A 113 -15.99 5.59 -12.45
N ASN A 114 -16.04 5.59 -11.11
CA ASN A 114 -16.28 6.80 -10.32
C ASN A 114 -15.19 7.85 -10.53
N GLN A 115 -13.92 7.43 -10.60
CA GLN A 115 -12.80 8.35 -10.86
C GLN A 115 -12.90 8.95 -12.27
N ALA A 116 -13.28 8.14 -13.27
CA ALA A 116 -13.47 8.61 -14.64
C ALA A 116 -14.63 9.61 -14.75
N GLU A 117 -15.76 9.32 -14.10
CA GLU A 117 -16.91 10.24 -14.01
C GLU A 117 -16.50 11.55 -13.33
N HIS A 118 -15.82 11.47 -12.19
CA HIS A 118 -15.32 12.65 -11.48
C HIS A 118 -14.39 13.49 -12.36
N ASN A 119 -13.43 12.87 -13.06
CA ASN A 119 -12.54 13.56 -13.97
C ASN A 119 -13.30 14.23 -15.13
N MET A 120 -14.35 13.59 -15.64
CA MET A 120 -15.21 14.15 -16.68
C MET A 120 -15.95 15.38 -16.17
N GLU A 121 -16.53 15.33 -14.97
CA GLU A 121 -17.17 16.50 -14.35
C GLU A 121 -16.19 17.64 -14.11
N LEU A 122 -14.99 17.35 -13.59
CA LEU A 122 -13.93 18.36 -13.44
C LEU A 122 -13.54 19.01 -14.78
N SER A 123 -13.49 18.24 -15.86
CA SER A 123 -13.15 18.76 -17.19
C SER A 123 -14.19 19.76 -17.75
N LYS A 124 -15.44 19.70 -17.26
CA LYS A 124 -16.49 20.66 -17.62
C LYS A 124 -16.31 22.00 -16.90
N ILE A 125 -15.57 22.04 -15.80
CA ILE A 125 -15.29 23.27 -15.05
C ILE A 125 -14.21 24.05 -15.79
N LYS A 126 -14.61 25.12 -16.48
CA LYS A 126 -13.68 26.13 -16.98
C LYS A 126 -13.40 27.13 -15.88
N ALA A 127 -12.13 27.25 -15.47
CA ALA A 127 -11.72 28.32 -14.57
C ALA A 127 -11.93 29.66 -15.28
N THR A 128 -12.72 30.54 -14.66
CA THR A 128 -12.86 31.92 -15.14
C THR A 128 -11.63 32.73 -14.76
N GLU A 129 -11.38 33.84 -15.46
CA GLU A 129 -10.32 34.79 -15.09
C GLU A 129 -10.44 35.25 -13.62
N ASN A 130 -11.67 35.45 -13.14
CA ASN A 130 -11.92 35.79 -11.73
C ASN A 130 -11.52 34.65 -10.80
N ASN A 131 -11.79 33.39 -11.15
CA ASN A 131 -11.35 32.26 -10.32
C ASN A 131 -9.83 32.18 -10.26
N ILE A 132 -9.15 32.36 -11.40
CA ILE A 132 -7.68 32.35 -11.47
C ILE A 132 -7.11 33.49 -10.63
N LYS A 133 -7.65 34.70 -10.77
CA LYS A 133 -7.22 35.88 -9.99
C LYS A 133 -7.43 35.69 -8.50
N SER A 134 -8.60 35.22 -8.08
CA SER A 134 -8.88 34.92 -6.67
C SER A 134 -7.93 33.86 -6.14
N TYR A 135 -7.62 32.83 -6.95
CA TYR A 135 -6.69 31.79 -6.57
C TYR A 135 -5.27 32.33 -6.36
N CYS A 136 -4.75 33.09 -7.32
CA CYS A 136 -3.42 33.72 -7.22
C CYS A 136 -3.32 34.63 -5.99
N GLN A 137 -4.39 35.38 -5.69
CA GLN A 137 -4.45 36.22 -4.50
C GLN A 137 -4.43 35.38 -3.21
N TYR A 138 -5.19 34.29 -3.15
CA TYR A 138 -5.18 33.40 -1.99
C TYR A 138 -3.84 32.73 -1.76
N SER A 139 -3.15 32.31 -2.84
CA SER A 139 -1.81 31.75 -2.74
C SER A 139 -0.80 32.78 -2.24
N ALA A 140 -0.88 34.03 -2.71
CA ALA A 140 -0.03 35.13 -2.21
C ALA A 140 -0.29 35.43 -0.72
N ASP A 141 -1.55 35.45 -0.29
CA ASP A 141 -1.93 35.68 1.10
C ASP A 141 -1.49 34.54 2.02
N PHE A 142 -1.46 33.31 1.50
CA PHE A 142 -0.96 32.15 2.22
C PHE A 142 0.56 32.23 2.44
N VAL A 143 1.32 32.55 1.39
CA VAL A 143 2.77 32.80 1.49
C VAL A 143 3.04 33.89 2.54
N ALA A 144 2.29 34.98 2.48
CA ALA A 144 2.47 36.07 3.43
C ALA A 144 2.21 35.63 4.87
N ALA A 145 1.20 34.80 5.10
CA ALA A 145 0.93 34.21 6.42
C ALA A 145 2.09 33.34 6.92
N ILE A 146 2.83 32.67 6.04
CA ILE A 146 4.02 31.90 6.41
C ILE A 146 5.17 32.84 6.82
N TYR A 147 5.45 33.89 6.05
CA TYR A 147 6.49 34.87 6.40
C TYR A 147 6.18 35.59 7.72
N THR A 148 4.92 35.91 7.99
CA THR A 148 4.51 36.54 9.26
C THR A 148 4.30 35.55 10.41
N LYS A 149 4.50 34.24 10.17
CA LYS A 149 4.31 33.16 11.15
C LYS A 149 2.89 33.12 11.75
N ASP A 150 1.88 33.51 10.98
CA ASP A 150 0.45 33.47 11.38
C ASP A 150 -0.10 32.03 11.36
N ASN A 151 0.28 31.27 12.38
CA ASN A 151 -0.06 29.84 12.50
C ASN A 151 -1.57 29.59 12.55
N ALA A 152 -2.36 30.52 13.07
CA ALA A 152 -3.82 30.39 13.11
C ALA A 152 -4.37 30.43 11.68
N LYS A 153 -4.00 31.44 10.89
CA LYS A 153 -4.45 31.57 9.49
C LYS A 153 -3.91 30.45 8.60
N ILE A 154 -2.67 30.01 8.81
CA ILE A 154 -2.08 28.86 8.12
C ILE A 154 -2.89 27.59 8.37
N THR A 155 -3.13 27.26 9.65
CA THR A 155 -3.67 25.95 10.03
C THR A 155 -5.19 25.88 9.91
N GLN A 156 -5.90 26.96 10.27
CA GLN A 156 -7.36 26.97 10.36
C GLN A 156 -8.01 27.45 9.07
N TYR A 157 -7.36 28.32 8.29
CA TYR A 157 -7.94 28.91 7.09
C TYR A 157 -7.34 28.31 5.81
N PHE A 158 -6.03 28.42 5.60
CA PHE A 158 -5.43 28.05 4.32
C PHE A 158 -5.23 26.54 4.13
N ARG A 159 -4.76 25.84 5.16
CA ARG A 159 -4.57 24.39 5.12
C ARG A 159 -5.80 23.61 4.62
N PRO A 160 -7.01 23.79 5.17
CA PRO A 160 -8.18 23.04 4.70
C PRO A 160 -8.57 23.42 3.27
N GLN A 161 -8.47 24.70 2.90
CA GLN A 161 -8.84 25.19 1.56
C GLN A 161 -7.94 24.61 0.47
N PHE A 162 -6.64 24.53 0.73
CA PHE A 162 -5.66 23.96 -0.19
C PHE A 162 -5.46 22.45 -0.03
N ARG A 163 -6.20 21.81 0.91
CA ARG A 163 -6.08 20.38 1.22
C ARG A 163 -4.63 19.94 1.51
N MET A 164 -3.87 20.80 2.17
CA MET A 164 -2.46 20.53 2.49
C MET A 164 -2.33 19.51 3.63
N SER A 165 -1.42 18.56 3.47
CA SER A 165 -1.00 17.68 4.56
C SER A 165 -0.09 18.43 5.55
N GLU A 166 0.11 17.85 6.74
CA GLU A 166 1.11 18.38 7.69
C GLU A 166 2.52 18.37 7.11
N GLN A 167 2.83 17.37 6.27
CA GLN A 167 4.13 17.26 5.61
C GLN A 167 4.35 18.39 4.60
N ASP A 168 3.33 18.76 3.84
CA ASP A 168 3.39 19.88 2.89
C ASP A 168 3.67 21.18 3.61
N ILE A 169 2.97 21.43 4.72
CA ILE A 169 3.16 22.63 5.55
C ILE A 169 4.55 22.65 6.17
N SER A 170 5.01 21.53 6.73
CA SER A 170 6.33 21.43 7.34
C SER A 170 7.43 21.71 6.30
N SER A 171 7.31 21.13 5.11
CA SER A 171 8.26 21.33 4.01
C SER A 171 8.29 22.79 3.54
N LEU A 172 7.12 23.43 3.41
CA LEU A 172 7.01 24.85 3.06
C LEU A 172 7.61 25.75 4.13
N LYS A 173 7.29 25.52 5.41
CA LYS A 173 7.87 26.28 6.53
C LYS A 173 9.39 26.15 6.55
N ALA A 174 9.92 24.95 6.32
CA ALA A 174 11.36 24.70 6.27
C ALA A 174 12.03 25.43 5.10
N LYS A 175 11.37 25.51 3.93
CA LYS A 175 11.89 26.25 2.78
C LYS A 175 11.91 27.76 3.07
N ILE A 176 10.81 28.32 3.55
CA ILE A 176 10.72 29.75 3.85
C ILE A 176 11.67 30.15 5.00
N THR A 177 11.83 29.28 6.01
CA THR A 177 12.80 29.52 7.11
C THR A 177 14.25 29.59 6.60
N LYS A 178 14.57 29.02 5.44
CA LYS A 178 15.90 29.12 4.82
C LYS A 178 16.04 30.35 3.91
N ASP A 179 14.95 31.09 3.65
CA ASP A 179 14.98 32.35 2.91
C ASP A 179 15.31 33.52 3.86
N ASP A 180 16.54 33.50 4.38
CA ASP A 180 17.04 34.51 5.31
C ASP A 180 17.03 35.92 4.69
N TYR A 181 17.17 36.02 3.37
CA TYR A 181 17.20 37.29 2.66
C TYR A 181 15.83 37.95 2.62
N SER A 182 14.78 37.22 2.23
CA SER A 182 13.42 37.75 2.26
C SER A 182 12.99 38.10 3.68
N TYR A 183 13.37 37.29 4.68
CA TYR A 183 13.12 37.61 6.09
C TYR A 183 13.81 38.90 6.53
N PHE A 184 15.08 39.08 6.18
CA PHE A 184 15.82 40.31 6.47
C PHE A 184 15.12 41.52 5.84
N LEU A 185 14.79 41.45 4.55
CA LEU A 185 14.11 42.54 3.85
C LEU A 185 12.76 42.90 4.48
N ILE A 186 11.92 41.90 4.79
CA ILE A 186 10.61 42.13 5.40
C ILE A 186 10.74 42.74 6.80
N ASN A 187 11.74 42.31 7.58
CA ASN A 187 11.98 42.86 8.92
C ASN A 187 12.45 44.32 8.88
N GLU A 188 13.32 44.66 7.93
CA GLU A 188 13.81 46.03 7.75
C GLU A 188 12.75 46.96 7.15
N ASN A 189 11.92 46.44 6.25
CA ASN A 189 10.82 47.17 5.64
C ASN A 189 9.59 46.28 5.42
N PRO A 190 8.58 46.34 6.31
CA PRO A 190 7.37 45.54 6.19
C PRO A 190 6.56 45.78 4.91
N SER A 191 6.76 46.89 4.19
CA SER A 191 6.10 47.11 2.87
C SER A 191 6.52 46.08 1.83
N ILE A 192 7.73 45.52 1.97
CA ILE A 192 8.28 44.53 1.04
C ILE A 192 7.40 43.29 0.98
N LEU A 193 6.74 42.92 2.08
CA LEU A 193 5.79 41.80 2.07
C LEU A 193 4.63 42.05 1.09
N GLN A 194 4.15 43.29 1.00
CA GLN A 194 3.08 43.64 0.08
C GLN A 194 3.57 43.71 -1.37
N GLU A 195 4.80 44.17 -1.59
CA GLU A 195 5.45 44.15 -2.91
C GLU A 195 5.66 42.71 -3.41
N MET A 196 6.15 41.82 -2.55
CA MET A 196 6.29 40.38 -2.84
C MET A 196 4.95 39.74 -3.19
N LYS A 197 3.86 40.11 -2.51
CA LYS A 197 2.52 39.62 -2.84
C LYS A 197 2.08 40.06 -4.23
N VAL A 198 2.32 41.33 -4.59
CA VAL A 198 1.96 41.85 -5.91
C VAL A 198 2.74 41.12 -7.01
N ASP A 199 4.07 41.01 -6.85
CA ASP A 199 4.94 40.27 -7.78
C ASP A 199 4.52 38.80 -7.93
N TYR A 200 4.15 38.16 -6.82
CA TYR A 200 3.61 36.79 -6.84
C TYR A 200 2.33 36.70 -7.66
N VAL A 201 1.37 37.61 -7.44
CA VAL A 201 0.10 37.61 -8.16
C VAL A 201 0.32 37.84 -9.65
N GLU A 202 1.18 38.78 -10.03
CA GLU A 202 1.50 39.05 -11.44
C GLU A 202 2.10 37.82 -12.13
N LYS A 203 3.10 37.18 -11.52
CA LYS A 203 3.70 35.93 -12.04
C LYS A 203 2.68 34.79 -12.10
N CYS A 204 1.80 34.70 -11.11
CA CYS A 204 0.75 33.70 -11.08
C CYS A 204 -0.31 33.92 -12.17
N LEU A 205 -0.63 35.16 -12.51
CA LEU A 205 -1.57 35.47 -13.58
C LEU A 205 -0.98 35.22 -14.97
N ASP A 206 0.33 35.43 -15.15
CA ASP A 206 1.04 35.21 -16.42
C ASP A 206 1.14 33.71 -16.77
N ASP A 207 1.48 32.87 -15.80
CA ASP A 207 1.47 31.41 -15.96
C ASP A 207 0.76 30.70 -14.79
N PRO A 208 -0.58 30.69 -14.79
CA PRO A 208 -1.34 30.11 -13.71
C PRO A 208 -1.03 28.63 -13.53
N LYS A 209 -0.82 27.85 -14.60
CA LYS A 209 -0.61 26.41 -14.47
C LYS A 209 0.66 26.07 -13.69
N ASN A 210 1.74 26.82 -13.91
CA ASN A 210 3.01 26.56 -13.24
C ASN A 210 3.17 27.34 -11.92
N ASN A 211 2.32 28.32 -11.65
CA ASN A 211 2.44 29.19 -10.48
C ASN A 211 1.26 29.11 -9.48
N ILE A 212 0.11 28.55 -9.86
CA ILE A 212 -1.08 28.43 -8.97
C ILE A 212 -0.82 27.48 -7.80
N ILE A 213 -0.22 26.32 -8.03
CA ILE A 213 0.21 25.41 -6.98
C ILE A 213 1.48 24.75 -7.49
N ASN A 214 2.57 25.51 -7.45
CA ASN A 214 3.89 24.89 -7.40
C ASN A 214 4.52 25.38 -6.11
N TYR A 215 3.91 24.94 -5.00
CA TYR A 215 4.23 25.29 -3.60
C TYR A 215 5.73 25.20 -3.27
N PHE A 216 6.51 24.53 -4.12
CA PHE A 216 7.93 24.26 -3.92
C PHE A 216 8.87 24.98 -4.89
N ASN A 217 8.38 25.66 -5.93
CA ASN A 217 9.26 26.17 -7.00
C ASN A 217 9.32 27.69 -7.14
N ILE A 218 8.44 28.44 -6.46
CA ILE A 218 8.34 29.89 -6.66
C ILE A 218 9.32 30.69 -5.78
N PHE A 219 9.76 30.11 -4.66
CA PHE A 219 10.79 30.74 -3.83
C PHE A 219 12.17 30.25 -4.24
N ARG A 220 13.11 31.19 -4.35
CA ARG A 220 14.52 30.90 -4.61
C ARG A 220 15.13 30.11 -3.44
#